data_AF-A0ABC9FZC2-F1
#
_entry.id   AF-A0ABC9FZC2-F1
#
_cell.length_a   1.000
_cell.length_b   1.000
_cell.length_c   1.000
_cell.angle_alpha   90.00
_cell.angle_beta   90.00
_cell.angle_gamma   90.00
#
_symmetry.space_group_name_H-M   'P 1'
#
loop_
_entity.id
_entity.type
_entity.pdbx_description
1 polymer ?
#
loop_
_entity_poly.entity_id
_entity_poly.type
_entity_poly.pdbx_seq_one_letter_code
_entity_poly.pdbx_strand_id
1 'polypeptide(L)'
;MVHEIICSHVDVQALQARSDERLIVKLVSLESVRIAHESYALLCPLVELRSSWLCPHLDLLSLLAGLAKELHKVEHDLLPPLMVQEAKLEGGVLEALVLLKSSAMTLLRLGECIKENREEKLGESLEDEDEFSDRVEEVGVHLQDTADHVLKGTRKIVFLQARVPVLLQLVKALLAIPFFFPSSE
;
A
#
# COMPACT_ATOMS: atom_id res chain seq x y z
N MET A 1 -10.66 31.30 1.94
CA MET A 1 -10.34 29.89 1.65
C MET A 1 -9.05 29.60 2.35
N VAL A 2 -9.05 28.67 3.30
CA VAL A 2 -7.86 28.32 4.10
C VAL A 2 -7.14 27.16 3.41
N HIS A 3 -5.81 27.17 3.45
CA HIS A 3 -4.99 26.06 2.99
C HIS A 3 -4.33 25.41 4.20
N GLU A 4 -4.41 24.09 4.28
CA GLU A 4 -3.66 23.31 5.27
C GLU A 4 -2.69 22.38 4.55
N ILE A 5 -1.44 22.36 5.01
CA ILE A 5 -0.40 21.48 4.49
C ILE A 5 -0.31 20.27 5.40
N ILE A 6 -0.37 19.08 4.80
CA ILE A 6 -0.26 17.80 5.51
C ILE A 6 1.04 17.12 5.10
N CYS A 7 1.94 16.98 6.08
CA CYS A 7 3.23 16.32 5.91
C CYS A 7 3.31 14.99 6.69
N SER A 8 2.38 14.77 7.63
CA SER A 8 2.39 13.65 8.56
C SER A 8 0.97 13.17 8.90
N HIS A 9 0.88 12.00 9.54
CA HIS A 9 -0.39 11.51 10.09
C HIS A 9 -0.94 12.44 11.18
N VAL A 10 -0.06 13.05 11.97
CA VAL A 10 -0.44 13.96 13.07
C VAL A 10 -1.16 15.19 12.52
N ASP A 11 -0.73 15.71 11.37
CA ASP A 11 -1.41 16.83 10.72
C ASP A 11 -2.84 16.45 10.31
N VAL A 12 -3.05 15.23 9.82
CA VAL A 12 -4.40 14.71 9.51
C VAL A 12 -5.25 14.62 10.77
N GLN A 13 -4.69 14.15 11.89
CA GLN A 13 -5.41 14.09 13.17
C GLN A 13 -5.83 15.49 13.65
N ALA A 14 -4.97 16.49 13.50
CA ALA A 14 -5.27 17.87 13.89
C ALA A 14 -6.49 18.44 13.14
N LEU A 15 -6.78 17.95 11.92
CA LEU A 15 -7.95 18.37 11.16
C LEU A 15 -9.28 18.02 11.85
N GLN A 16 -9.32 17.00 12.71
CA GLN A 16 -10.56 16.59 13.38
C GLN A 16 -11.12 17.66 14.31
N ALA A 17 -10.25 18.50 14.89
CA ALA A 17 -10.65 19.59 15.77
C ALA A 17 -11.08 20.86 15.02
N ARG A 18 -10.93 20.88 13.69
CA ARG A 18 -11.19 22.09 12.90
C ARG A 18 -12.67 22.29 12.63
N SER A 19 -13.10 23.54 12.65
CA SER A 19 -14.46 23.98 12.32
C SER A 19 -14.51 24.85 11.08
N ASP A 20 -13.43 24.92 10.29
CA ASP A 20 -13.36 25.80 9.13
C ASP A 20 -14.47 25.51 8.11
N GLU A 21 -15.11 26.56 7.64
CA GLU A 21 -16.19 26.48 6.66
C GLU A 21 -15.69 26.20 5.24
N ARG A 22 -14.43 26.53 4.89
CA ARG A 22 -13.83 26.30 3.55
C ARG A 22 -12.33 26.05 3.63
N LEU A 23 -11.93 24.79 3.45
CA LEU A 23 -10.54 24.33 3.62
C LEU A 23 -10.06 23.57 2.38
N ILE A 24 -8.84 23.85 1.92
CA ILE A 24 -8.13 23.02 0.96
C ILE A 24 -7.01 22.29 1.70
N VAL A 25 -7.11 20.97 1.73
CA VAL A 25 -6.11 20.07 2.31
C VAL A 25 -5.10 19.72 1.22
N LYS A 26 -3.86 20.17 1.39
CA LYS A 26 -2.74 19.89 0.51
C LYS A 26 -1.89 18.78 1.12
N LEU A 27 -2.05 17.56 0.62
CA LEU A 27 -1.16 16.45 0.94
C LEU A 27 0.19 16.66 0.26
N VAL A 28 1.26 16.70 1.06
CA VAL A 28 2.65 16.81 0.57
C VAL A 28 3.38 15.50 0.78
N SER A 29 3.25 14.90 1.96
CA SER A 29 3.88 13.62 2.27
C SER A 29 3.10 12.81 3.30
N LEU A 30 3.34 11.51 3.28
CA LEU A 30 3.14 10.62 4.41
C LEU A 30 4.52 10.13 4.88
N GLU A 31 4.73 10.11 6.18
CA GLU A 31 5.95 9.61 6.82
C GLU A 31 6.27 8.17 6.43
N SER A 32 5.24 7.39 6.08
CA SER A 32 5.36 5.98 5.72
C SER A 32 4.08 5.51 5.00
N VAL A 33 4.18 4.58 4.06
CA VAL A 33 3.00 3.89 3.48
C VAL A 33 2.17 3.21 4.57
N ARG A 34 2.81 2.73 5.64
CA ARG A 34 2.17 2.02 6.75
C ARG A 34 0.95 2.75 7.32
N ILE A 35 1.03 4.08 7.41
CA ILE A 35 0.00 4.95 8.00
C ILE A 35 -1.03 5.45 6.98
N ALA A 36 -0.91 5.07 5.70
CA ALA A 36 -1.78 5.58 4.65
C ALA A 36 -3.24 5.17 4.87
N HIS A 37 -3.46 3.94 5.34
CA HIS A 37 -4.80 3.43 5.63
C HIS A 37 -5.50 4.23 6.72
N GLU A 38 -4.82 4.45 7.84
CA GLU A 38 -5.34 5.24 8.97
C GLU A 38 -5.53 6.71 8.58
N SER A 39 -4.58 7.29 7.84
CA SER A 39 -4.67 8.67 7.37
C SER A 39 -5.87 8.87 6.44
N TYR A 40 -6.09 7.96 5.50
CA TYR A 40 -7.25 8.00 4.62
C TYR A 40 -8.56 7.85 5.40
N ALA A 41 -8.63 6.89 6.34
CA ALA A 41 -9.83 6.66 7.14
C ALA A 41 -10.21 7.88 8.01
N LEU A 42 -9.24 8.69 8.42
CA LEU A 42 -9.50 9.93 9.15
C LEU A 42 -9.87 11.10 8.22
N LEU A 43 -9.20 11.23 7.07
CA LEU A 43 -9.39 12.37 6.17
C LEU A 43 -10.65 12.24 5.31
N CYS A 44 -10.93 11.04 4.79
CA CYS A 44 -12.02 10.80 3.86
C CYS A 44 -13.38 11.28 4.40
N PRO A 45 -13.81 10.92 5.63
CA PRO A 45 -15.07 11.42 6.17
C PRO A 45 -15.11 12.94 6.32
N LEU A 46 -13.97 13.60 6.60
CA LEU A 46 -13.93 15.05 6.74
C LEU A 46 -14.18 15.74 5.39
N VAL A 47 -13.62 15.21 4.30
CA VAL A 47 -13.80 15.74 2.95
C VAL A 47 -15.20 15.41 2.41
N GLU A 48 -15.70 14.19 2.64
CA GLU A 48 -17.01 13.76 2.12
C GLU A 48 -18.19 14.40 2.87
N LEU A 49 -18.12 14.51 4.20
CA LEU A 49 -19.21 15.09 5.00
C LEU A 49 -19.23 16.62 4.93
N ARG A 50 -18.07 17.24 4.71
CA ARG A 50 -17.95 18.70 4.59
C ARG A 50 -17.72 19.03 3.13
N SER A 51 -18.82 19.19 2.39
CA SER A 51 -18.81 19.53 0.95
C SER A 51 -18.01 20.78 0.56
N SER A 52 -17.59 21.58 1.54
CA SER A 52 -16.76 22.76 1.38
C SER A 52 -15.25 22.52 1.58
N TRP A 53 -14.86 21.30 1.97
CA TRP A 53 -13.47 20.88 2.07
C TRP A 53 -13.05 20.21 0.77
N LEU A 54 -11.84 20.49 0.32
CA LEU A 54 -11.27 19.93 -0.90
C LEU A 54 -9.94 19.27 -0.59
N CYS A 55 -9.73 18.07 -1.13
CA CYS A 55 -8.46 17.36 -1.07
C CYS A 55 -8.14 16.80 -2.47
N PRO A 56 -7.38 17.54 -3.30
CA PRO A 56 -7.10 17.14 -4.69
C PRO A 56 -6.41 15.79 -4.88
N HIS A 57 -5.76 15.29 -3.82
CA HIS A 57 -5.05 14.01 -3.79
C HIS A 57 -5.75 12.94 -2.95
N LEU A 58 -7.05 13.10 -2.66
CA LEU A 58 -7.78 12.10 -1.87
C LEU A 58 -7.82 10.73 -2.57
N ASP A 59 -7.94 10.71 -3.89
CA ASP A 59 -7.96 9.47 -4.68
C ASP A 59 -6.61 8.73 -4.61
N LEU A 60 -5.50 9.46 -4.75
CA LEU A 60 -4.15 8.89 -4.59
C LEU A 60 -3.93 8.34 -3.17
N LEU A 61 -4.38 9.08 -2.16
CA LEU A 61 -4.35 8.61 -0.77
C LEU A 61 -5.22 7.35 -0.57
N SER A 62 -6.35 7.24 -1.27
CA SER A 62 -7.20 6.04 -1.26
C SER A 62 -6.49 4.82 -1.85
N LEU A 63 -5.80 4.99 -2.97
CA LEU A 63 -4.98 3.92 -3.57
C LEU A 63 -3.87 3.46 -2.62
N LEU A 64 -3.16 4.40 -2.00
CA LEU A 64 -2.13 4.10 -0.99
C LEU A 64 -2.70 3.41 0.25
N ALA A 65 -3.89 3.81 0.69
CA ALA A 65 -4.59 3.16 1.79
C ALA A 65 -4.96 1.71 1.45
N GLY A 66 -5.37 1.46 0.20
CA GLY A 66 -5.59 0.10 -0.33
C GLY A 66 -4.30 -0.72 -0.34
N LEU A 67 -3.21 -0.13 -0.82
CA LEU A 67 -1.89 -0.75 -0.88
C LEU A 67 -1.39 -1.12 0.52
N ALA A 68 -1.42 -0.16 1.45
CA ALA A 68 -1.02 -0.36 2.84
C ALA A 68 -1.82 -1.49 3.50
N LYS A 69 -3.14 -1.51 3.29
CA LYS A 69 -4.01 -2.56 3.82
C LYS A 69 -3.63 -3.95 3.31
N GLU A 70 -3.37 -4.10 2.01
CA GLU A 70 -2.95 -5.39 1.45
C GLU A 70 -1.55 -5.78 1.95
N LEU A 71 -0.61 -4.85 2.07
CA LEU A 71 0.72 -5.12 2.62
C LEU A 71 0.66 -5.55 4.10
N HIS A 72 -0.18 -4.91 4.93
CA HIS A 72 -0.41 -5.31 6.32
C HIS A 72 -0.98 -6.73 6.41
N LYS A 73 -1.96 -7.06 5.58
CA LYS A 73 -2.50 -8.42 5.47
C LYS A 73 -1.40 -9.43 5.10
N VAL A 74 -0.55 -9.11 4.13
CA VAL A 74 0.58 -9.97 3.76
C VAL A 74 1.56 -10.14 4.94
N GLU A 75 1.94 -9.04 5.60
CA GLU A 75 2.88 -9.02 6.73
C GLU A 75 2.39 -9.86 7.93
N HIS A 76 1.13 -9.68 8.32
CA HIS A 76 0.61 -10.19 9.59
C HIS A 76 -0.20 -11.47 9.47
N ASP A 77 -0.90 -11.69 8.34
CA ASP A 77 -1.85 -12.79 8.21
C ASP A 77 -1.35 -13.88 7.26
N LEU A 78 -0.67 -13.50 6.16
CA LEU A 78 -0.35 -14.45 5.09
C LEU A 78 1.04 -15.06 5.20
N LEU A 79 2.07 -14.27 5.51
CA LEU A 79 3.44 -14.78 5.61
C LEU A 79 3.72 -15.60 6.89
N PRO A 80 3.24 -15.21 8.10
CA PRO A 80 3.58 -15.93 9.32
C PRO A 80 3.19 -17.43 9.33
N PRO A 81 1.99 -17.84 8.86
CA PRO A 81 1.64 -19.26 8.77
C PRO A 81 2.57 -20.06 7.86
N LEU A 82 3.19 -19.43 6.87
CA LEU A 82 4.12 -20.07 5.93
C LEU A 82 5.51 -20.31 6.53
N MET A 83 5.86 -19.62 7.62
CA MET A 83 7.15 -19.77 8.33
C MET A 83 7.21 -21.02 9.21
N VAL A 84 6.07 -21.40 9.81
CA VAL A 84 6.02 -22.37 10.93
C VAL A 84 5.69 -23.79 10.45
N GLN A 85 5.58 -24.02 9.14
CA GLN A 85 5.14 -25.31 8.65
C GLN A 85 6.15 -26.45 8.87
N GLU A 86 5.63 -27.58 9.33
CA GLU A 86 6.31 -28.87 9.32
C GLU A 86 6.23 -29.54 7.94
N ALA A 87 6.76 -30.77 7.83
CA ALA A 87 7.09 -31.46 6.58
C ALA A 87 5.97 -31.68 5.52
N LYS A 88 4.72 -31.24 5.77
CA LYS A 88 3.57 -31.37 4.86
C LYS A 88 2.74 -30.09 4.79
N LEU A 89 2.21 -29.81 3.60
CA LEU A 89 1.28 -28.71 3.35
C LEU A 89 -0.08 -29.01 3.97
N GLU A 90 -0.40 -28.35 5.06
CA GLU A 90 -1.74 -28.42 5.68
C GLU A 90 -2.74 -27.53 4.95
N GLY A 91 -4.04 -27.80 5.15
CA GLY A 91 -5.13 -27.06 4.47
C GLY A 91 -5.06 -25.55 4.68
N GLY A 92 -4.73 -25.10 5.90
CA GLY A 92 -4.59 -23.66 6.21
C GLY A 92 -3.43 -22.99 5.48
N VAL A 93 -2.41 -23.74 5.09
CA VAL A 93 -1.27 -23.16 4.36
C VAL A 93 -1.57 -23.10 2.86
N LEU A 94 -2.27 -24.10 2.33
CA LEU A 94 -2.76 -24.00 0.96
C LEU A 94 -3.65 -22.77 0.78
N GLU A 95 -4.54 -22.52 1.75
CA GLU A 95 -5.36 -21.30 1.78
C GLU A 95 -4.50 -20.03 1.86
N ALA A 96 -3.53 -19.96 2.77
CA ALA A 96 -2.62 -18.82 2.87
C ALA A 96 -1.84 -18.56 1.58
N LEU A 97 -1.42 -19.61 0.85
CA LEU A 97 -0.73 -19.47 -0.45
C LEU A 97 -1.65 -18.94 -1.55
N VAL A 98 -2.90 -19.41 -1.60
CA VAL A 98 -3.91 -18.88 -2.55
C VAL A 98 -4.21 -17.42 -2.26
N LEU A 99 -4.35 -17.06 -0.98
CA LEU A 99 -4.55 -15.68 -0.55
C LEU A 99 -3.31 -14.82 -0.82
N LEU A 100 -2.10 -15.35 -0.65
CA LEU A 100 -0.84 -14.67 -0.97
C LEU A 100 -0.78 -14.32 -2.45
N LYS A 101 -1.12 -15.28 -3.32
CA LYS A 101 -1.23 -15.04 -4.76
C LYS A 101 -2.27 -13.96 -5.08
N SER A 102 -3.43 -14.02 -4.44
CA SER A 102 -4.48 -13.01 -4.63
C SER A 102 -3.99 -11.62 -4.23
N SER A 103 -3.40 -11.47 -3.06
CA SER A 103 -2.87 -10.20 -2.59
C SER A 103 -1.73 -9.70 -3.47
N ALA A 104 -0.85 -10.58 -3.96
CA ALA A 104 0.18 -10.21 -4.93
C ALA A 104 -0.40 -9.57 -6.21
N MET A 105 -1.45 -10.16 -6.79
CA MET A 105 -2.14 -9.56 -7.94
C MET A 105 -2.80 -8.22 -7.60
N THR A 106 -3.35 -8.08 -6.39
CA THR A 106 -3.91 -6.79 -5.94
C THR A 106 -2.84 -5.73 -5.78
N LEU A 107 -1.66 -6.07 -5.24
CA LEU A 107 -0.53 -5.15 -5.12
C LEU A 107 -0.06 -4.66 -6.49
N LEU A 108 0.10 -5.57 -7.46
CA LEU A 108 0.50 -5.22 -8.83
C LEU A 108 -0.47 -4.22 -9.45
N ARG A 109 -1.77 -4.52 -9.40
CA ARG A 109 -2.82 -3.62 -9.90
C ARG A 109 -2.82 -2.27 -9.20
N LEU A 110 -2.64 -2.24 -7.88
CA LEU A 110 -2.60 -0.99 -7.11
C LEU A 110 -1.36 -0.17 -7.47
N GLY A 111 -0.20 -0.82 -7.68
CA GLY A 111 1.01 -0.17 -8.17
C GLY A 111 0.79 0.52 -9.51
N GLU A 112 0.20 -0.19 -10.48
CA GLU A 112 -0.18 0.39 -11.78
C GLU A 112 -1.11 1.61 -11.62
N CYS A 113 -2.19 1.47 -10.85
CA CYS A 113 -3.13 2.58 -10.64
C CYS A 113 -2.48 3.79 -9.92
N ILE A 114 -1.52 3.56 -9.02
CA ILE A 114 -0.77 4.63 -8.35
C ILE A 114 0.12 5.37 -9.36
N LYS A 115 0.85 4.63 -10.20
CA LYS A 115 1.67 5.20 -11.26
C LYS A 115 0.83 6.06 -12.21
N GLU A 116 -0.25 5.50 -12.75
CA GLU A 116 -1.17 6.19 -13.66
C GLU A 116 -1.74 7.47 -13.03
N ASN A 117 -2.16 7.42 -11.76
CA ASN A 117 -2.70 8.60 -11.08
C ASN A 117 -1.63 9.68 -10.90
N ARG A 118 -0.37 9.31 -10.61
CA ARG A 118 0.72 10.28 -10.46
C ARG A 118 1.07 10.92 -11.80
N GLU A 119 1.14 10.15 -12.88
CA GLU A 119 1.36 10.65 -14.24
C GLU A 119 0.27 11.65 -14.64
N GLU A 120 -1.01 11.33 -14.35
CA GLU A 120 -2.13 12.25 -14.60
C GLU A 120 -1.98 13.58 -13.85
N LYS A 121 -1.51 13.54 -12.60
CA LYS A 121 -1.33 14.74 -11.76
C LYS A 121 -0.09 15.56 -12.13
N LEU A 122 0.97 14.92 -12.61
CA LEU A 122 2.21 15.58 -13.04
C LEU A 122 2.13 16.09 -14.49
N GLY A 123 1.28 15.47 -15.31
CA GLY A 123 1.18 15.79 -16.73
C GLY A 123 2.33 15.23 -17.59
N GLU A 124 3.12 14.30 -17.05
CA GLU A 124 4.25 13.65 -17.72
C GLU A 124 4.34 12.16 -17.34
N SER A 125 4.95 11.37 -18.22
CA SER A 125 5.15 9.92 -18.02
C SER A 125 6.25 9.66 -16.99
N LEU A 126 6.05 8.66 -16.12
CA LEU A 126 7.01 8.23 -15.11
C LEU A 126 7.66 6.89 -15.49
N GLU A 127 7.77 6.59 -16.78
CA GLU A 127 8.27 5.32 -17.32
C GLU A 127 9.59 4.85 -16.66
N ASP A 128 10.53 5.76 -16.39
CA ASP A 128 11.87 5.44 -15.84
C ASP A 128 12.16 6.06 -14.46
N GLU A 129 11.19 6.74 -13.82
CA GLU A 129 11.43 7.52 -12.59
C GLU A 129 10.52 7.14 -11.41
N ASP A 130 9.54 6.24 -11.59
CA ASP A 130 8.65 5.81 -10.49
C ASP A 130 9.24 4.68 -9.64
N GLU A 131 10.30 5.01 -8.89
CA GLU A 131 10.93 4.07 -7.95
C GLU A 131 9.93 3.45 -6.96
N PHE A 132 8.87 4.17 -6.61
CA PHE A 132 7.86 3.66 -5.69
C PHE A 132 7.06 2.53 -6.33
N SER A 133 6.51 2.75 -7.53
CA SER A 133 5.73 1.74 -8.23
C SER A 133 6.57 0.55 -8.66
N ASP A 134 7.84 0.76 -9.04
CA ASP A 134 8.78 -0.33 -9.34
C ASP A 134 9.00 -1.25 -8.12
N ARG A 135 9.12 -0.67 -6.93
CA ARG A 135 9.22 -1.45 -5.68
C ARG A 135 7.93 -2.19 -5.35
N VAL A 136 6.77 -1.59 -5.61
CA VAL A 136 5.47 -2.29 -5.46
C VAL A 136 5.40 -3.48 -6.41
N GLU A 137 5.83 -3.29 -7.66
CA GLU A 137 5.90 -4.35 -8.67
C GLU A 137 6.83 -5.49 -8.24
N GLU A 138 8.06 -5.18 -7.84
CA GLU A 138 9.04 -6.15 -7.37
C GLU A 138 8.46 -7.02 -6.23
N VAL A 139 7.83 -6.39 -5.23
CA VAL A 139 7.18 -7.11 -4.13
C VAL A 139 6.04 -7.98 -4.63
N GLY A 140 5.17 -7.45 -5.49
CA GLY A 140 4.06 -8.18 -6.09
C GLY A 140 4.52 -9.42 -6.85
N VAL A 141 5.52 -9.28 -7.73
CA VAL A 141 6.10 -10.39 -8.52
C VAL A 141 6.71 -11.44 -7.60
N HIS A 142 7.51 -11.05 -6.60
CA HIS A 142 8.12 -12.01 -5.69
C HIS A 142 7.12 -12.82 -4.85
N LEU A 143 6.04 -12.17 -4.41
CA LEU A 143 4.95 -12.86 -3.70
C LEU A 143 4.20 -13.81 -4.64
N GLN A 144 3.84 -13.36 -5.84
CA GLN A 144 3.13 -14.15 -6.83
C GLN A 144 3.95 -15.38 -7.25
N ASP A 145 5.23 -15.18 -7.60
CA ASP A 145 6.14 -16.26 -7.98
C ASP A 145 6.27 -17.29 -6.87
N THR A 146 6.42 -16.84 -5.62
CA THR A 146 6.57 -17.77 -4.49
C THR A 146 5.32 -18.62 -4.32
N ALA A 147 4.13 -18.01 -4.39
CA ALA A 147 2.87 -18.74 -4.31
C ALA A 147 2.72 -19.72 -5.50
N ASP A 148 2.99 -19.27 -6.72
CA ASP A 148 2.86 -20.07 -7.94
C ASP A 148 3.78 -21.30 -7.95
N HIS A 149 5.04 -21.14 -7.54
CA HIS A 149 5.98 -22.25 -7.50
C HIS A 149 5.56 -23.35 -6.52
N VAL A 150 4.98 -22.98 -5.38
CA VAL A 150 4.52 -23.95 -4.38
C VAL A 150 3.19 -24.58 -4.81
N LEU A 151 2.23 -23.77 -5.29
CA LEU A 151 0.92 -24.24 -5.73
C LEU A 151 1.00 -25.17 -6.95
N LYS A 152 1.93 -24.91 -7.89
CA LYS A 152 2.18 -25.79 -9.06
C LYS A 152 3.01 -27.03 -8.68
N GLY A 153 3.48 -27.14 -7.45
CA GLY A 153 4.34 -28.24 -6.99
C GLY A 153 5.75 -28.23 -7.57
N THR A 154 6.19 -27.14 -8.19
CA THR A 154 7.54 -27.01 -8.78
C THR A 154 8.62 -26.77 -7.71
N ARG A 155 8.24 -26.25 -6.55
CA ARG A 155 9.11 -26.07 -5.38
C ARG A 155 8.47 -26.69 -4.12
N LYS A 156 9.32 -27.21 -3.24
CA LYS A 156 8.92 -27.86 -1.98
C LYS A 156 8.81 -26.85 -0.83
N ILE A 157 8.24 -27.28 0.29
CA ILE A 157 8.10 -26.49 1.55
C ILE A 157 9.43 -25.86 2.00
N VAL A 158 10.56 -26.55 1.83
CA VAL A 158 11.90 -26.03 2.18
C VAL A 158 12.23 -24.74 1.42
N PHE A 159 11.82 -24.63 0.16
CA PHE A 159 11.99 -23.39 -0.62
C PHE A 159 11.12 -22.26 -0.04
N LEU A 160 9.87 -22.57 0.33
CA LEU A 160 8.96 -21.60 0.92
C LEU A 160 9.53 -21.05 2.25
N GLN A 161 9.98 -21.93 3.14
CA GLN A 161 10.59 -21.53 4.42
C GLN A 161 11.79 -20.61 4.25
N ALA A 162 12.65 -20.86 3.24
CA ALA A 162 13.78 -20.00 2.94
C ALA A 162 13.38 -18.65 2.34
N ARG A 163 12.24 -18.59 1.63
CA ARG A 163 11.77 -17.38 0.94
C ARG A 163 10.98 -16.44 1.83
N VAL A 164 10.18 -16.96 2.75
CA VAL A 164 9.28 -16.13 3.58
C VAL A 164 10.01 -15.02 4.35
N PRO A 165 11.18 -15.23 4.98
CA PRO A 165 11.91 -14.14 5.63
C PRO A 165 12.30 -13.00 4.68
N VAL A 166 12.67 -13.33 3.44
CA VAL A 166 13.03 -12.35 2.41
C VAL A 166 11.79 -11.56 1.98
N LEU A 167 10.68 -12.25 1.72
CA LEU A 167 9.41 -11.62 1.37
C LEU A 167 8.91 -10.68 2.48
N LEU A 168 9.04 -11.10 3.74
CA LEU A 168 8.66 -10.30 4.89
C LEU A 168 9.51 -9.02 4.99
N GLN A 169 10.81 -9.11 4.72
CA GLN A 169 11.69 -7.94 4.70
C GLN A 169 11.30 -6.97 3.58
N LEU A 170 10.99 -7.47 2.38
CA LEU A 170 10.56 -6.65 1.26
C LEU A 170 9.25 -5.90 1.56
N VAL A 171 8.26 -6.61 2.10
CA VAL A 171 6.96 -6.01 2.51
C VAL A 171 7.17 -4.95 3.59
N LYS A 172 7.99 -5.24 4.61
CA LYS A 172 8.33 -4.27 5.67
C LYS A 172 9.06 -3.05 5.14
N ALA A 173 10.00 -3.25 4.22
CA ALA A 173 10.72 -2.16 3.58
C ALA A 173 9.76 -1.26 2.82
N LEU A 174 8.88 -1.82 2.00
CA LEU A 174 7.86 -1.07 1.23
C LEU A 174 6.89 -0.32 2.16
N LEU A 175 6.41 -0.94 3.23
CA LEU A 175 5.58 -0.28 4.23
C LEU A 175 6.29 0.92 4.89
N ALA A 176 7.61 0.84 5.09
CA ALA A 176 8.39 1.90 5.73
C ALA A 176 8.73 3.08 4.80
N ILE A 177 8.46 2.98 3.49
CA ILE A 177 8.81 4.04 2.53
C ILE A 177 7.96 5.29 2.80
N PRO A 178 8.56 6.48 2.95
CA PRO A 178 7.80 7.72 2.92
C PRO A 178 7.25 7.95 1.51
N PHE A 179 6.01 8.42 1.43
CA PHE A 179 5.37 8.70 0.15
C PHE A 179 5.19 10.20 -0.04
N PHE A 180 5.58 10.72 -1.20
CA PHE A 180 5.44 12.13 -1.56
C PHE A 180 4.37 12.29 -2.63
N PHE A 181 3.43 13.21 -2.39
CA PHE A 181 2.39 13.52 -3.37
C PHE A 181 2.92 14.49 -4.41
N PRO A 182 2.43 14.40 -5.67
CA PRO A 182 2.69 15.43 -6.69
C PRO A 182 2.34 16.82 -6.17
N SER A 183 3.04 17.85 -6.63
CA SER A 183 2.67 19.23 -6.30
C SER A 183 1.37 19.59 -7.03
N SER A 184 0.31 19.97 -6.31
CA SER A 184 -0.82 20.64 -6.95
C SER A 184 -0.45 22.10 -7.18
N GLU A 185 -0.28 22.52 -8.44
CA GLU A 185 -0.26 23.95 -8.82
C GLU A 185 -1.57 24.67 -8.42
#